data_AF-A0A7Z7YSD0-F1
#
_entry.id   AF-A0A7Z7YSD0-F1
#
_cell.length_a   1.000
_cell.length_b   1.000
_cell.length_c   1.000
_cell.angle_alpha   90.00
_cell.angle_beta   90.00
_cell.angle_gamma   90.00
#
_symmetry.space_group_name_H-M   'P 1'
#
loop_
_entity.id
_entity.type
_entity.pdbx_description
1 polymer ?
#
loop_
_entity_poly.entity_id
_entity_poly.type
_entity_poly.pdbx_seq_one_letter_code
_entity_poly.pdbx_strand_id
1 'polypeptide(L)'
;ASAGGYLFSAFLGNVVYATLLMSSIGNFFPIFKGGNTFPSIIVASILLWSVHFLILKGVETAALINSIVTITKLIPILLVIICMIVAFNFNTFKIGFFGMDGYGLLSFHFANTMSQVKSTMLVTVWVFIGIEGAVVFSGRAKNK
;
A
#
# COMPACT_ATOMS: atom_id res chain seq x y z
N ALA A 1 2.14 7.48 -23.74
CA ALA A 1 2.38 8.32 -22.54
C ALA A 1 3.81 8.83 -22.61
N SER A 2 4.02 10.15 -22.52
CA SER A 2 5.35 10.76 -22.66
C SER A 2 6.30 10.25 -21.58
N ALA A 3 7.53 9.87 -21.97
CA ALA A 3 8.56 9.33 -21.08
C ALA A 3 8.81 10.18 -19.82
N GLY A 4 8.57 11.49 -19.89
CA GLY A 4 8.65 12.40 -18.74
C GLY A 4 7.59 12.13 -17.65
N GLY A 5 6.37 11.73 -18.02
CA GLY A 5 5.33 11.39 -17.05
C GLY A 5 5.64 10.12 -16.27
N TYR A 6 6.26 9.12 -16.93
CA TYR A 6 6.72 7.89 -16.28
C TYR A 6 7.89 8.15 -15.32
N LEU A 7 8.84 9.00 -15.70
CA LEU A 7 9.94 9.38 -14.81
C LEU A 7 9.40 10.12 -13.57
N PHE A 8 8.48 11.05 -13.76
CA PHE A 8 7.88 11.79 -12.66
C PHE A 8 7.07 10.89 -11.71
N SER A 9 6.30 9.94 -12.25
CA SER A 9 5.56 8.98 -11.42
C SER A 9 6.48 8.06 -10.62
N ALA A 10 7.63 7.67 -11.17
CA ALA A 10 8.63 6.88 -10.45
C ALA A 10 9.24 7.65 -9.27
N PHE A 11 9.57 8.94 -9.44
CA PHE A 11 10.05 9.79 -8.35
C PHE A 11 9.01 9.96 -7.24
N LEU A 12 7.77 10.30 -7.62
CA LEU A 12 6.67 10.43 -6.66
C LEU A 12 6.38 9.11 -5.94
N GLY A 13 6.44 7.98 -6.64
CA GLY A 13 6.28 6.66 -6.06
C GLY A 13 7.27 6.41 -4.93
N ASN A 14 8.56 6.68 -5.16
CA ASN A 14 9.59 6.52 -4.11
C ASN A 14 9.31 7.38 -2.88
N VAL A 15 8.89 8.63 -3.07
CA VAL A 15 8.52 9.52 -1.97
C VAL A 15 7.31 8.99 -1.20
N VAL A 16 6.28 8.52 -1.90
CA VAL A 16 5.07 7.95 -1.29
C VAL A 16 5.40 6.68 -0.50
N TYR A 17 6.22 5.78 -1.02
CA TYR A 17 6.63 4.58 -0.27
C TYR A 17 7.43 4.95 0.99
N ALA A 18 8.34 5.92 0.88
CA ALA A 18 9.15 6.36 2.02
C ALA A 18 8.29 7.02 3.11
N THR A 19 7.33 7.88 2.75
CA THR A 19 6.42 8.51 3.72
C THR A 19 5.47 7.51 4.36
N LEU A 20 4.96 6.52 3.61
CA LEU A 20 4.13 5.44 4.16
C LEU A 20 4.90 4.57 5.14
N LEU A 21 6.16 4.24 4.85
CA LEU A 21 7.05 3.51 5.75
C LEU A 21 7.27 4.31 7.04
N MET A 22 7.63 5.59 6.92
CA MET A 22 7.84 6.46 8.09
C MET A 22 6.57 6.66 8.91
N SER A 23 5.42 6.80 8.25
CA SER A 23 4.11 6.89 8.92
C SER A 23 3.80 5.62 9.72
N SER A 24 4.12 4.44 9.15
CA SER A 24 3.94 3.15 9.83
C SER A 24 4.84 3.02 11.05
N ILE A 25 6.11 3.45 10.96
CA ILE A 25 7.02 3.55 12.11
C ILE A 25 6.51 4.57 13.13
N GLY A 26 5.87 5.65 12.66
CA GLY A 26 5.23 6.68 13.46
C GLY A 26 4.15 6.18 14.42
N ASN A 27 3.55 5.02 14.15
CA ASN A 27 2.62 4.38 15.07
C ASN A 27 3.32 3.81 16.32
N PHE A 28 4.61 3.46 16.23
CA PHE A 28 5.41 2.99 17.36
C PHE A 28 6.19 4.12 18.02
N PHE A 29 6.70 5.06 17.22
CA PHE A 29 7.48 6.20 17.68
C PHE A 29 6.80 7.52 17.29
N PRO A 30 6.23 8.28 18.24
CA PRO A 30 5.44 9.48 17.94
C PRO A 30 6.23 10.59 17.23
N ILE A 31 7.57 10.53 17.27
CA ILE A 31 8.48 11.44 16.57
C ILE A 31 8.29 11.39 15.04
N PHE A 32 7.85 10.24 14.49
CA PHE A 32 7.63 10.04 13.05
C PHE A 32 6.15 10.10 12.63
N LYS A 33 5.26 10.54 13.53
CA LYS A 33 3.82 10.53 13.31
C LYS A 33 3.44 11.38 12.10
N GLY A 34 2.69 10.79 11.16
CA GLY A 34 2.29 11.44 9.90
C GLY A 34 3.26 11.23 8.74
N GLY A 35 4.46 10.70 8.97
CA GLY A 35 5.43 10.34 7.91
C GLY A 35 6.03 11.50 7.12
N ASN A 36 5.57 12.74 7.35
CA ASN A 36 6.00 13.97 6.70
C ASN A 36 6.73 14.94 7.65
N THR A 37 7.09 14.48 8.86
CA THR A 37 7.83 15.30 9.82
C THR A 37 9.29 15.49 9.36
N PHE A 38 9.94 16.56 9.84
CA PHE A 38 11.36 16.82 9.55
C PHE A 38 12.28 15.61 9.83
N PRO A 39 12.19 14.93 11.00
CA PRO A 39 12.98 13.71 11.23
C PRO A 39 12.58 12.55 10.28
N SER A 40 11.31 12.39 9.93
CA SER A 40 10.89 11.39 8.93
C SER A 40 11.57 11.60 7.58
N ILE A 41 11.71 12.85 7.12
CA ILE A 41 12.33 13.18 5.82
C ILE A 41 13.82 12.81 5.83
N ILE A 42 14.53 13.12 6.92
CA ILE A 42 15.96 12.81 7.05
C ILE A 42 16.18 11.30 7.00
N VAL A 43 15.44 10.54 7.81
CA VAL A 43 15.59 9.08 7.87
C VAL A 43 15.16 8.43 6.55
N ALA A 44 14.07 8.91 5.94
CA ALA A 44 13.62 8.46 4.61
C ALA A 44 14.68 8.67 3.53
N SER A 45 15.34 9.83 3.53
CA SER A 45 16.41 10.16 2.59
C SER A 45 17.62 9.24 2.78
N ILE A 46 18.06 9.02 4.02
CA ILE A 46 19.18 8.11 4.33
C ILE A 46 18.87 6.69 3.85
N LEU A 47 17.65 6.19 4.11
CA LEU A 47 17.22 4.86 3.65
C LEU A 47 17.20 4.77 2.12
N LEU A 48 16.71 5.80 1.43
CA LEU A 48 16.68 5.83 -0.04
C LEU A 48 18.09 5.69 -0.61
N TRP A 49 19.04 6.48 -0.12
CA TRP A 49 20.45 6.39 -0.54
C TRP A 49 21.09 5.05 -0.18
N SER A 50 20.76 4.47 0.97
CA SER A 50 21.23 3.14 1.35
C SER A 50 20.75 2.07 0.38
N VAL A 51 19.47 2.08 0.01
CA VAL A 51 18.90 1.14 -0.97
C VAL A 51 19.54 1.35 -2.34
N HIS A 52 19.73 2.60 -2.75
CA HIS A 52 20.42 2.92 -4.01
C HIS A 52 21.83 2.34 -4.06
N PHE A 53 22.62 2.49 -2.98
CA PHE A 53 23.96 1.92 -2.90
C PHE A 53 23.97 0.39 -2.89
N LEU A 54 23.00 -0.25 -2.23
CA LEU A 54 22.83 -1.71 -2.28
C LEU A 54 22.57 -2.20 -3.71
N ILE A 55 21.72 -1.51 -4.46
CA ILE A 55 21.43 -1.86 -5.85
C ILE A 55 22.69 -1.72 -6.71
N LEU A 56 23.46 -0.64 -6.55
CA LEU A 56 24.73 -0.43 -7.28
C LEU A 56 25.78 -1.50 -6.97
N LYS A 57 25.76 -2.07 -5.76
CA LYS A 57 26.66 -3.17 -5.37
C LYS A 57 26.30 -4.52 -5.98
N GLY A 58 25.25 -4.61 -6.80
CA GLY A 58 24.90 -5.83 -7.51
C GLY A 58 24.46 -6.92 -6.54
N VAL A 59 23.28 -6.76 -5.95
CA VAL A 59 22.69 -7.79 -5.09
C VAL A 59 22.33 -9.01 -5.96
N GLU A 60 23.27 -9.96 -6.03
CA GLU A 60 23.09 -11.34 -6.49
C GLU A 60 22.01 -12.07 -5.64
N THR A 61 21.68 -11.50 -4.48
CA THR A 61 20.72 -11.98 -3.48
C THR A 61 19.26 -11.57 -3.74
N ALA A 62 18.94 -10.98 -4.90
CA ALA A 62 17.62 -10.42 -5.18
C ALA A 62 16.49 -11.47 -5.08
N ALA A 63 16.79 -12.73 -5.42
CA ALA A 63 15.86 -13.84 -5.31
C ALA A 63 15.47 -14.14 -3.84
N LEU A 64 16.44 -14.22 -2.92
CA LEU A 64 16.17 -14.50 -1.51
C LEU A 64 15.39 -13.37 -0.85
N ILE A 65 15.76 -12.12 -1.12
CA ILE A 65 15.07 -10.94 -0.59
C ILE A 65 13.61 -10.93 -1.04
N ASN A 66 13.37 -11.20 -2.34
CA ASN A 66 12.01 -11.26 -2.86
C ASN A 66 11.19 -12.38 -2.20
N SER A 67 11.76 -13.57 -2.02
CA SER A 67 11.08 -14.68 -1.33
C SER A 67 10.70 -14.33 0.12
N ILE A 68 11.61 -13.70 0.87
CA ILE A 68 11.34 -13.24 2.24
C ILE A 68 10.21 -12.21 2.25
N VAL A 69 10.22 -11.25 1.31
CA VAL A 69 9.16 -10.24 1.19
C VAL A 69 7.81 -10.90 0.87
N THR A 70 7.78 -11.91 0.00
CA THR A 70 6.56 -12.65 -0.30
C THR A 70 5.99 -13.35 0.93
N ILE A 71 6.84 -14.06 1.70
CA ILE A 71 6.42 -14.72 2.94
C ILE A 71 5.93 -13.69 3.96
N THR A 72 6.66 -12.58 4.11
CA THR A 72 6.31 -11.50 5.03
C THR A 72 4.96 -10.87 4.69
N LYS A 73 4.63 -10.69 3.40
CA LYS A 73 3.31 -10.19 2.95
C LYS A 73 2.18 -11.18 3.18
N LEU A 74 2.47 -12.48 3.12
CA LEU A 74 1.48 -13.53 3.28
C LEU A 74 0.95 -13.60 4.72
N ILE A 75 1.79 -13.30 5.71
CA ILE A 75 1.43 -13.31 7.14
C ILE A 75 0.27 -12.34 7.46
N PRO A 76 0.34 -11.02 7.14
CA PRO A 76 -0.77 -10.09 7.35
C PRO A 76 -2.05 -10.50 6.62
N ILE A 77 -1.94 -11.03 5.39
CA ILE A 77 -3.10 -11.46 4.60
C ILE A 77 -3.82 -12.60 5.32
N LEU A 78 -3.08 -13.64 5.74
CA LEU A 78 -3.65 -14.75 6.49
C LEU A 78 -4.24 -14.29 7.83
N LEU A 79 -3.56 -13.40 8.54
CA LEU A 79 -4.02 -12.86 9.82
C LEU A 79 -5.37 -12.16 9.66
N VAL A 80 -5.52 -11.29 8.65
CA VAL A 80 -6.79 -10.62 8.35
C VAL A 80 -7.89 -11.63 8.03
N ILE A 81 -7.60 -12.67 7.24
CA ILE A 81 -8.59 -13.73 6.92
C ILE A 81 -9.04 -14.46 8.18
N ILE A 82 -8.11 -14.87 9.05
CA ILE A 82 -8.43 -15.55 10.30
C ILE A 82 -9.24 -14.64 11.23
N CYS A 83 -8.83 -13.37 11.39
CA CYS A 83 -9.58 -12.39 12.17
C CYS A 83 -10.99 -12.18 11.62
N MET A 84 -11.17 -12.12 10.29
CA MET A 84 -12.50 -12.01 9.70
C MET A 84 -13.36 -13.22 10.03
N ILE A 85 -12.82 -14.44 9.96
CA ILE A 85 -13.57 -15.67 10.28
C ILE A 85 -13.95 -15.72 11.76
N VAL A 86 -13.01 -15.40 12.66
CA VAL A 86 -13.24 -15.46 14.12
C VAL A 86 -14.16 -14.34 14.60
N ALA A 87 -14.00 -13.12 14.06
CA ALA A 87 -14.83 -11.96 14.41
C ALA A 87 -16.15 -11.92 13.62
N PHE A 88 -16.42 -12.90 12.76
CA PHE A 88 -17.63 -12.92 11.94
C PHE A 88 -18.87 -13.11 12.82
N ASN A 89 -19.71 -12.08 12.89
CA ASN A 89 -21.00 -12.15 13.55
C ASN A 89 -22.12 -11.94 12.53
N PHE A 90 -22.95 -12.98 12.34
CA PHE A 90 -24.03 -12.96 11.34
C PHE A 90 -25.08 -11.86 11.62
N ASN A 91 -25.31 -11.49 12.88
CA ASN A 91 -26.25 -10.41 13.20
C ASN A 91 -25.67 -9.04 12.84
N THR A 92 -24.42 -8.77 13.18
CA THR A 92 -23.72 -7.54 12.77
C THR A 92 -23.59 -7.45 11.25
N PHE A 93 -23.34 -8.58 10.58
CA PHE A 93 -23.27 -8.65 9.12
C PHE A 93 -24.62 -8.28 8.47
N LYS A 94 -25.74 -8.83 8.94
CA LYS A 94 -27.08 -8.46 8.44
C LYS A 94 -27.40 -6.97 8.68
N ILE A 95 -27.04 -6.45 9.85
CA ILE A 95 -27.20 -5.02 10.19
C ILE A 95 -26.42 -4.14 9.22
N GLY A 96 -25.14 -4.45 8.97
CA GLY A 96 -24.30 -3.70 8.04
C GLY A 96 -24.71 -3.87 6.56
N PHE A 97 -25.19 -5.05 6.17
CA PHE A 97 -25.59 -5.35 4.78
C PHE A 97 -26.90 -4.67 4.40
N PHE A 98 -27.89 -4.67 5.31
CA PHE A 98 -29.17 -4.03 5.06
C PHE A 98 -29.24 -2.56 5.53
N GLY A 99 -28.17 -2.03 6.13
CA GLY A 99 -28.16 -0.68 6.69
C GLY A 99 -29.24 -0.47 7.76
N MET A 100 -29.60 -1.55 8.47
CA MET A 100 -30.55 -1.50 9.60
C MET A 100 -29.74 -1.44 10.89
N ASP A 101 -29.09 -0.32 11.12
CA ASP A 101 -28.69 0.05 12.48
C ASP A 101 -29.94 0.12 13.36
N GLY A 102 -29.81 -0.24 14.63
CA GLY A 102 -30.88 -0.14 15.64
C GLY A 102 -31.35 1.30 15.94
N TYR A 103 -31.04 2.25 15.04
CA TYR A 103 -31.33 3.67 15.12
C TYR A 103 -32.17 4.20 13.93
N GLY A 104 -32.71 3.32 13.06
CA GLY A 104 -33.65 3.67 11.98
C GLY A 104 -33.02 3.63 10.60
N LEU A 105 -33.84 3.75 9.54
CA LEU A 105 -33.37 3.68 8.15
C LEU A 105 -32.20 4.65 7.90
N LEU A 106 -31.01 4.11 7.66
CA LEU A 106 -29.90 4.84 7.05
C LEU A 106 -30.41 5.49 5.76
N SER A 107 -30.61 6.81 5.81
CA SER A 107 -31.00 7.59 4.64
C SER A 107 -29.90 7.42 3.59
N PHE A 108 -30.25 6.90 2.42
CA PHE A 108 -29.30 6.71 1.33
C PHE A 108 -28.78 8.09 0.87
N HIS A 109 -27.60 8.47 1.36
CA HIS A 109 -26.94 9.72 0.98
C HIS A 109 -26.05 9.47 -0.24
N PHE A 110 -26.57 9.80 -1.43
CA PHE A 110 -25.83 9.66 -2.70
C PHE A 110 -24.44 10.32 -2.67
N ALA A 111 -24.30 11.45 -1.97
CA ALA A 111 -23.02 12.13 -1.80
C ALA A 111 -21.97 11.29 -1.02
N ASN A 112 -22.40 10.57 0.03
CA ASN A 112 -21.51 9.72 0.83
C ASN A 112 -21.09 8.47 0.05
N THR A 113 -22.05 7.82 -0.63
CA THR A 113 -21.76 6.67 -1.51
C THR A 113 -20.81 7.05 -2.65
N MET A 114 -21.01 8.21 -3.28
CA MET A 114 -20.11 8.68 -4.34
C MET A 114 -18.69 8.96 -3.81
N SER A 115 -18.56 9.49 -2.60
CA SER A 115 -17.26 9.69 -1.95
C SER A 115 -16.54 8.35 -1.66
N GLN A 116 -17.28 7.35 -1.19
CA GLN A 116 -16.74 6.00 -0.94
C GLN A 116 -16.31 5.31 -2.23
N VAL A 117 -17.15 5.36 -3.27
CA VAL A 117 -16.81 4.80 -4.59
C VAL A 117 -15.54 5.46 -5.14
N LYS A 118 -15.45 6.79 -5.09
CA LYS A 118 -14.24 7.53 -5.50
C LYS A 118 -13.02 7.11 -4.68
N SER A 119 -13.14 7.00 -3.36
CA SER A 119 -12.05 6.61 -2.47
C SER A 119 -11.54 5.20 -2.80
N THR A 120 -12.45 4.24 -2.97
CA THR A 120 -12.09 2.87 -3.37
C THR A 120 -11.44 2.84 -4.75
N MET A 121 -11.96 3.60 -5.71
CA MET A 121 -11.39 3.69 -7.06
C MET A 121 -9.97 4.31 -7.06
N LEU A 122 -9.71 5.30 -6.21
CA LEU A 122 -8.37 5.90 -6.08
C LEU A 122 -7.34 4.88 -5.57
N VAL A 123 -7.74 4.02 -4.62
CA VAL A 123 -6.87 2.96 -4.11
C VAL A 123 -6.63 1.89 -5.19
N THR A 124 -7.64 1.50 -5.97
CA THR A 124 -7.47 0.47 -7.02
C THR A 124 -6.57 0.94 -8.16
N VAL A 125 -6.63 2.23 -8.53
CA VAL A 125 -5.70 2.83 -9.51
C VAL A 125 -4.25 2.66 -9.05
N TRP A 126 -3.99 2.85 -7.75
CA TRP A 126 -2.65 2.71 -7.18
C TRP A 126 -2.11 1.26 -7.29
N VAL A 127 -2.99 0.27 -7.12
CA VAL A 127 -2.63 -1.15 -7.30
C VAL A 127 -2.34 -1.46 -8.78
N PHE A 128 -3.10 -0.92 -9.72
CA PHE A 128 -2.89 -1.16 -11.16
C PHE A 128 -1.57 -0.60 -11.67
N ILE A 129 -1.13 0.55 -11.17
CA ILE A 129 0.21 1.10 -11.49
C ILE A 129 1.31 0.10 -11.13
N GLY A 130 1.16 -0.63 -10.02
CA GLY A 130 2.09 -1.69 -9.63
C GLY A 130 2.12 -2.86 -10.62
N ILE A 131 0.96 -3.25 -11.15
CA ILE A 131 0.84 -4.35 -12.13
C ILE A 131 1.50 -3.94 -13.46
N GLU A 132 1.28 -2.71 -13.94
CA GLU A 132 1.92 -2.19 -15.15
C GLU A 132 3.45 -2.17 -15.04
N GLY A 133 3.98 -1.78 -13.87
CA GLY A 133 5.42 -1.82 -13.60
C GLY A 133 5.99 -3.25 -13.68
N ALA A 134 5.28 -4.23 -13.11
CA ALA A 134 5.70 -5.63 -13.13
C ALA A 134 5.72 -6.24 -14.54
N VAL A 135 4.71 -5.95 -15.38
CA VAL A 135 4.63 -6.53 -16.73
C VAL A 135 5.75 -6.04 -17.65
N VAL A 136 6.15 -4.76 -17.54
CA VAL A 136 7.29 -4.21 -18.31
C VAL A 136 8.60 -4.92 -17.96
N PHE A 137 8.81 -5.26 -16.68
CA PHE A 137 9.97 -6.04 -16.26
C PHE A 137 9.88 -7.51 -16.71
N SER A 138 8.70 -8.14 -16.66
CA SER A 138 8.52 -9.53 -17.12
C SER A 138 8.75 -9.71 -18.62
N GLY A 139 8.41 -8.71 -19.45
CA GLY A 139 8.66 -8.74 -20.89
C GLY A 139 10.15 -8.83 -21.26
N ARG A 140 11.03 -8.31 -20.39
CA ARG A 140 12.49 -8.40 -20.54
C ARG A 140 13.08 -9.67 -19.94
N ALA A 141 12.41 -10.28 -18.95
CA ALA A 141 12.87 -11.50 -18.29
C ALA A 141 12.75 -12.75 -19.18
N LYS A 142 11.83 -12.77 -20.18
CA LYS A 142 11.66 -13.89 -21.11
C LYS A 142 12.77 -14.01 -22.17
N ASN A 143 13.58 -12.96 -22.36
CA ASN A 143 14.67 -12.92 -23.36
C ASN A 143 16.07 -13.06 -22.72
N LYS A 144 16.16 -13.67 -21.54
CA LYS A 144 17.42 -14.13 -20.94
C LYS A 144 17.28 -15.57 -20.47
#